data_AF-A0A2J0M5K6-F1
#
_entry.id   AF-A0A2J0M5K6-F1
#
_cell.length_a   1.000
_cell.length_b   1.000
_cell.length_c   1.000
_cell.angle_alpha   90.00
_cell.angle_beta   90.00
_cell.angle_gamma   90.00
#
_symmetry.space_group_name_H-M   'P 1'
#
loop_
_entity.id
_entity.type
_entity.pdbx_description
1 polymer ?
#
loop_
_entity_poly.entity_id
_entity_poly.type
_entity_poly.pdbx_seq_one_letter_code
_entity_poly.pdbx_strand_id
1 'polypeptide(L)'
;MLKPILIILILGTLFLIAINPIFAAVGGGEIETMLGKAAGPSYGTSAETNLSVIVGKVISALLAFLGTIFLVLIIYGGFLWMTAGGNEEQIKKARGIITQATIGLIIVLAAYAITYYIVEKVKEAAL
;
A
#
# COMPACT_ATOMS: atom_id res chain seq x y z
N MET A 1 -6.37 -19.78 -25.96
CA MET A 1 -5.14 -19.46 -25.20
C MET A 1 -4.85 -17.97 -25.10
N LEU A 2 -5.32 -17.10 -26.03
CA LEU A 2 -5.11 -15.63 -25.95
C LEU A 2 -5.97 -14.87 -24.92
N LYS A 3 -7.15 -15.40 -24.54
CA LYS A 3 -8.12 -14.71 -23.68
C LYS A 3 -7.58 -14.26 -22.29
N PRO A 4 -6.80 -15.07 -21.54
CA PRO A 4 -6.27 -14.63 -20.24
C PRO A 4 -5.13 -13.60 -20.35
N ILE A 5 -4.32 -13.67 -21.42
CA ILE A 5 -3.22 -12.71 -21.67
C ILE A 5 -3.75 -11.32 -21.98
N LEU A 6 -4.85 -11.22 -22.72
CA LEU A 6 -5.48 -9.94 -23.03
C LEU A 6 -6.04 -9.26 -21.77
N ILE A 7 -6.62 -10.03 -20.84
CA ILE A 7 -7.13 -9.53 -19.56
C ILE A 7 -6.00 -9.02 -18.67
N ILE A 8 -4.86 -9.71 -18.61
CA ILE A 8 -3.69 -9.28 -17.82
C ILE A 8 -3.07 -8.00 -18.38
N LEU A 9 -3.01 -7.87 -19.71
CA LEU A 9 -2.48 -6.66 -20.35
C LEU A 9 -3.41 -5.46 -20.16
N ILE A 10 -4.73 -5.67 -20.21
CA ILE A 10 -5.74 -4.64 -19.94
C ILE A 10 -5.76 -4.27 -18.45
N LEU A 11 -5.68 -5.23 -17.53
CA LEU A 11 -5.59 -4.95 -16.09
C LEU A 11 -4.28 -4.22 -15.76
N GLY A 12 -3.17 -4.59 -16.40
CA GLY A 12 -1.87 -3.96 -16.22
C GLY A 12 -1.85 -2.51 -16.73
N THR A 13 -2.48 -2.22 -17.87
CA THR A 13 -2.60 -0.84 -18.37
C THR A 13 -3.61 -0.03 -17.56
N LEU A 14 -4.71 -0.63 -17.10
CA LEU A 14 -5.64 0.01 -16.15
C LEU A 14 -4.96 0.31 -14.81
N PHE A 15 -4.09 -0.59 -14.36
CA PHE A 15 -3.32 -0.45 -13.12
C PHE A 15 -2.30 0.69 -13.23
N LEU A 16 -1.63 0.85 -14.38
CA LEU A 16 -0.76 2.00 -14.64
C LEU A 16 -1.52 3.33 -14.65
N ILE A 17 -2.76 3.36 -15.15
CA ILE A 17 -3.61 4.56 -15.13
C ILE A 17 -4.13 4.85 -13.71
N ALA A 18 -4.48 3.82 -12.94
CA ALA A 18 -4.94 3.92 -11.55
C ALA A 18 -3.81 4.25 -10.55
N ILE A 19 -2.54 4.01 -10.91
CA ILE A 19 -1.40 4.45 -10.11
C ILE A 19 -1.31 5.99 -10.08
N ASN A 20 -1.76 6.72 -11.11
CA ASN A 20 -1.67 8.19 -11.12
C ASN A 20 -2.41 8.86 -9.95
N PRO A 21 -3.70 8.55 -9.65
CA PRO A 21 -4.35 9.09 -8.47
C PRO A 21 -3.82 8.50 -7.16
N ILE A 22 -3.30 7.26 -7.15
CA ILE A 22 -2.69 6.67 -5.95
C ILE A 22 -1.37 7.38 -5.61
N PHE A 23 -0.56 7.74 -6.61
CA PHE A 23 0.66 8.52 -6.43
C PHE A 23 0.38 9.98 -6.08
N ALA A 24 -0.77 10.54 -6.49
CA ALA A 24 -1.23 11.86 -6.08
C ALA A 24 -1.84 11.88 -4.66
N ALA A 25 -2.54 10.81 -4.25
CA ALA A 25 -3.09 10.64 -2.91
C ALA A 25 -2.02 10.25 -1.88
N VAL A 26 -1.02 9.44 -2.28
CA VAL A 26 0.16 9.08 -1.46
C VAL A 26 1.24 10.17 -1.52
N GLY A 27 1.27 10.95 -2.60
CA GLY A 27 2.11 12.13 -2.77
C GLY A 27 1.43 13.38 -2.24
N GLY A 28 1.28 13.47 -0.92
CA GLY A 28 1.01 14.74 -0.23
C GLY A 28 -0.35 15.39 -0.45
N GLY A 29 -1.17 15.01 -1.44
CA GLY A 29 -2.39 15.75 -1.76
C GLY A 29 -3.41 15.86 -0.63
N GLU A 30 -3.70 14.77 0.09
CA GLU A 30 -4.73 14.78 1.13
C GLU A 30 -4.14 14.95 2.54
N ILE A 31 -2.90 14.50 2.76
CA ILE A 31 -2.21 14.66 4.05
C ILE A 31 -1.58 16.07 4.18
N GLU A 32 -1.04 16.68 3.11
CA GLU A 32 -0.58 18.08 3.15
C GLU A 32 -1.75 19.07 3.10
N THR A 33 -2.90 18.73 2.51
CA THR A 33 -4.08 19.62 2.55
C THR A 33 -4.74 19.62 3.94
N MET A 34 -4.68 18.50 4.68
CA MET A 34 -5.14 18.44 6.08
C MET A 34 -4.12 19.05 7.05
N LEU A 35 -2.82 18.91 6.80
CA LEU A 35 -1.78 19.51 7.62
C LEU A 35 -1.54 21.00 7.31
N GLY A 36 -1.73 21.43 6.06
CA GLY A 36 -1.63 22.82 5.59
C GLY A 36 -2.89 23.67 5.84
N LYS A 37 -4.04 23.05 6.13
CA LYS A 37 -5.21 23.75 6.70
C LYS A 37 -5.20 23.77 8.23
N ALA A 38 -4.48 22.85 8.89
CA ALA A 38 -4.26 22.86 10.34
C ALA A 38 -3.09 23.75 10.75
N ALA A 39 -2.06 23.87 9.91
CA ALA A 39 -0.99 24.86 10.04
C ALA A 39 -1.37 26.09 9.21
N GLY A 40 -2.01 27.08 9.85
CA GLY A 40 -2.04 28.44 9.32
C GLY A 40 -0.61 28.96 9.01
N PRO A 41 -0.45 30.13 8.37
CA PRO A 41 0.80 30.58 7.73
C PRO A 41 1.95 30.94 8.70
N SER A 42 2.10 30.24 9.82
CA SER A 42 2.98 30.63 10.93
C SER A 42 3.53 29.44 11.72
N TYR A 43 4.20 28.48 11.10
CA TYR A 43 5.25 27.68 11.75
C TYR A 43 6.26 27.33 10.65
N GLY A 44 7.39 28.01 10.53
CA GLY A 44 8.38 28.15 11.57
C GLY A 44 9.41 27.03 11.38
N THR A 45 10.50 27.37 10.71
CA THR A 45 11.68 26.52 10.47
C THR A 45 12.09 25.78 11.74
N SER A 46 12.07 24.45 11.72
CA SER A 46 12.72 23.61 12.72
C SER A 46 13.09 22.30 12.04
N ALA A 47 14.39 22.00 12.00
CA ALA A 47 14.97 20.86 11.32
C ALA A 47 14.38 19.50 11.77
N GLU A 48 13.82 19.45 12.98
CA GLU A 48 13.12 18.28 13.59
C GLU A 48 11.83 17.89 12.84
N THR A 49 11.04 18.87 12.38
CA THR A 49 9.80 18.62 11.63
C THR A 49 10.10 18.02 10.25
N ASN A 50 11.21 18.44 9.63
CA ASN A 50 11.58 17.97 8.30
C ASN A 50 11.94 16.48 8.28
N LEU A 51 12.65 15.97 9.31
CA LEU A 51 13.06 14.57 9.31
C LEU A 51 11.86 13.63 9.47
N SER A 52 10.91 13.97 10.35
CA SER A 52 9.67 13.20 10.52
C SER A 52 8.80 13.24 9.27
N VAL A 53 8.72 14.38 8.57
CA VAL A 53 7.96 14.51 7.30
C VAL A 53 8.62 13.72 6.17
N ILE A 54 9.95 13.79 6.05
CA ILE A 54 10.71 13.03 5.03
C ILE A 54 10.56 11.52 5.28
N VAL A 55 10.70 11.07 6.54
CA VAL A 55 10.53 9.67 6.91
C VAL A 55 9.09 9.20 6.64
N GLY A 56 8.08 10.01 7.01
CA GLY A 56 6.68 9.73 6.70
C GLY A 56 6.40 9.57 5.21
N LYS A 57 7.01 10.43 4.37
CA LYS A 57 6.89 10.38 2.90
C LYS A 57 7.58 9.16 2.29
N VAL A 58 8.73 8.75 2.82
CA VAL A 58 9.42 7.54 2.38
C VAL A 58 8.62 6.29 2.77
N ILE A 59 8.12 6.23 4.01
CA ILE A 59 7.30 5.11 4.49
C ILE A 59 6.01 5.00 3.67
N SER A 60 5.31 6.11 3.39
CA SER A 60 4.08 6.08 2.60
C SER A 60 4.33 5.61 1.16
N ALA A 61 5.41 6.05 0.52
CA ALA A 61 5.81 5.59 -0.81
C ALA A 61 6.16 4.09 -0.82
N LEU A 62 6.88 3.62 0.20
CA LEU A 62 7.21 2.20 0.35
C LEU A 62 5.95 1.35 0.60
N LEU A 63 5.02 1.81 1.45
CA LEU A 63 3.76 1.11 1.72
C LEU A 63 2.89 0.99 0.46
N ALA A 64 2.80 2.05 -0.35
CA ALA A 64 2.07 2.02 -1.62
C ALA A 64 2.69 1.02 -2.61
N PHE A 65 4.02 0.98 -2.68
CA PHE A 65 4.75 0.03 -3.51
C PHE A 65 4.57 -1.42 -3.02
N LEU A 66 4.67 -1.67 -1.71
CA LEU A 66 4.44 -2.99 -1.11
C LEU A 66 2.99 -3.45 -1.33
N GLY A 67 2.00 -2.59 -1.06
CA GLY A 67 0.58 -2.92 -1.25
C GLY A 67 0.27 -3.33 -2.70
N THR A 68 0.88 -2.65 -3.66
CA THR A 68 0.84 -3.02 -5.09
C THR A 68 1.37 -4.43 -5.33
N ILE A 69 2.55 -4.76 -4.78
CA ILE A 69 3.15 -6.10 -4.96
C ILE A 69 2.25 -7.18 -4.36
N PHE A 70 1.73 -6.96 -3.15
CA PHE A 70 0.82 -7.91 -2.50
C PHE A 70 -0.46 -8.13 -3.31
N LEU A 71 -1.03 -7.07 -3.88
CA LEU A 71 -2.19 -7.17 -4.77
C LEU A 71 -1.90 -8.06 -5.98
N VAL A 72 -0.76 -7.84 -6.65
CA VAL A 72 -0.34 -8.63 -7.81
C VAL A 72 -0.12 -10.10 -7.43
N LEU A 73 0.50 -10.38 -6.29
CA LEU A 73 0.71 -11.75 -5.79
C LEU A 73 -0.62 -12.48 -5.51
N ILE A 74 -1.60 -11.79 -4.94
CA ILE A 74 -2.94 -12.35 -4.68
C ILE A 74 -3.64 -12.67 -6.01
N ILE A 75 -3.57 -11.76 -6.99
CA ILE A 75 -4.14 -11.99 -8.33
C ILE A 75 -3.44 -13.17 -9.02
N TYR A 76 -2.12 -13.24 -8.95
CA TYR A 76 -1.33 -14.34 -9.51
C TYR A 76 -1.67 -15.68 -8.86
N GLY A 77 -1.75 -15.73 -7.53
CA GLY A 77 -2.17 -16.91 -6.79
C GLY A 77 -3.61 -17.32 -7.13
N GLY A 78 -4.53 -16.36 -7.26
CA GLY A 78 -5.90 -16.60 -7.69
C GLY A 78 -5.98 -17.19 -9.10
N PHE A 79 -5.19 -16.66 -10.04
CA PHE A 79 -5.12 -17.18 -11.40
C PHE A 79 -4.57 -18.61 -11.42
N LEU A 80 -3.49 -18.87 -10.68
CA LEU A 80 -2.91 -20.21 -10.56
C LEU A 80 -3.92 -21.21 -9.99
N TRP A 81 -4.74 -20.78 -9.03
CA TRP A 81 -5.81 -21.60 -8.47
C TRP A 81 -6.91 -21.91 -9.50
N MET A 82 -7.32 -20.90 -10.27
CA MET A 82 -8.33 -21.06 -11.34
C MET A 82 -7.84 -21.94 -12.49
N THR A 83 -6.54 -21.91 -12.82
CA THR A 83 -5.97 -22.71 -13.91
C THR A 83 -5.53 -24.11 -13.50
N ALA A 84 -5.58 -24.46 -12.21
CA ALA A 84 -5.08 -25.74 -11.71
C ALA A 84 -5.86 -26.96 -12.24
N GLY A 85 -7.09 -26.78 -12.74
CA GLY A 85 -7.82 -27.83 -13.49
C GLY A 85 -8.04 -29.15 -12.73
N GLY A 86 -7.99 -29.13 -11.40
CA GLY A 86 -8.10 -30.33 -10.55
C GLY A 86 -6.76 -30.92 -10.08
N ASN A 87 -5.61 -30.37 -10.50
CA ASN A 87 -4.31 -30.76 -9.96
C ASN A 87 -4.14 -30.21 -8.52
N GLU A 88 -4.21 -31.10 -7.53
CA GLU A 88 -4.09 -30.76 -6.10
C GLU A 88 -2.77 -30.05 -5.75
N GLU A 89 -1.67 -30.37 -6.44
CA GLU A 89 -0.37 -29.76 -6.18
C GLU A 89 -0.37 -28.27 -6.56
N GLN A 90 -0.98 -27.94 -7.71
CA GLN A 90 -1.13 -26.55 -8.13
C GLN A 90 -2.11 -25.78 -7.24
N ILE A 91 -3.19 -26.42 -6.79
CA ILE A 91 -4.13 -25.83 -5.83
C ILE A 91 -3.42 -25.50 -4.51
N LYS A 92 -2.62 -26.44 -3.99
CA LYS A 92 -1.86 -26.26 -2.75
C LYS A 92 -0.84 -25.13 -2.88
N LYS A 93 -0.14 -25.05 -4.02
CA LYS A 93 0.81 -23.98 -4.31
C LYS A 93 0.13 -22.61 -4.41
N ALA A 94 -0.98 -22.52 -5.14
CA ALA A 94 -1.76 -21.31 -5.29
C ALA A 94 -2.30 -20.79 -3.95
N ARG A 95 -2.88 -21.69 -3.14
CA ARG A 95 -3.33 -21.35 -1.78
C ARG A 95 -2.18 -20.87 -0.92
N GLY A 96 -1.01 -21.53 -0.99
CA GLY A 96 0.19 -21.12 -0.26
C GLY A 96 0.61 -19.68 -0.58
N ILE A 97 0.63 -19.32 -1.87
CA ILE A 97 0.96 -17.94 -2.31
C ILE A 97 -0.06 -16.93 -1.76
N ILE A 98 -1.36 -17.22 -1.87
CA ILE A 98 -2.42 -16.34 -1.38
C ILE A 98 -2.28 -16.16 0.14
N THR A 99 -2.15 -17.25 0.91
CA THR A 99 -2.06 -17.18 2.37
C THR A 99 -0.83 -16.41 2.83
N GLN A 100 0.33 -16.63 2.20
CA GLN A 100 1.56 -15.89 2.52
C GLN A 100 1.43 -14.40 2.17
N ALA A 101 0.84 -14.07 1.01
CA ALA A 101 0.61 -12.69 0.61
C ALA A 101 -0.38 -11.97 1.55
N THR A 102 -1.45 -12.64 1.97
CA THR A 102 -2.43 -12.09 2.91
C THR A 102 -1.80 -11.85 4.29
N ILE A 103 -1.01 -12.80 4.80
CA ILE A 103 -0.32 -12.63 6.10
C ILE A 103 0.66 -11.45 6.02
N GLY A 104 1.45 -11.35 4.95
CA GLY A 104 2.36 -10.23 4.73
C GLY A 104 1.62 -8.87 4.70
N LEU A 105 0.48 -8.81 4.00
CA LEU A 105 -0.34 -7.61 3.95
C LEU A 105 -0.88 -7.21 5.33
N ILE A 106 -1.38 -8.19 6.10
CA ILE A 106 -1.88 -7.95 7.47
C ILE A 106 -0.77 -7.38 8.36
N ILE A 107 0.44 -7.91 8.28
CA ILE A 107 1.58 -7.43 9.08
C ILE A 107 1.92 -5.98 8.74
N VAL A 108 1.95 -5.61 7.46
CA VAL A 108 2.22 -4.23 7.02
C VAL A 108 1.13 -3.28 7.52
N LEU A 109 -0.13 -3.66 7.40
CA LEU A 109 -1.26 -2.86 7.89
C LEU A 109 -1.23 -2.70 9.42
N ALA A 110 -0.92 -3.78 10.15
CA ALA A 110 -0.80 -3.76 11.60
C ALA A 110 0.35 -2.86 12.07
N ALA A 111 1.51 -2.93 11.41
CA ALA A 111 2.65 -2.08 11.72
C ALA A 111 2.31 -0.58 11.55
N TYR A 112 1.59 -0.23 10.47
CA TYR A 112 1.14 1.14 10.24
C TYR A 112 0.13 1.59 11.29
N ALA A 113 -0.87 0.75 11.60
CA ALA A 113 -1.89 1.06 12.60
C ALA A 113 -1.29 1.28 14.00
N ILE A 114 -0.33 0.43 14.41
CA ILE A 114 0.38 0.58 15.69
C ILE A 114 1.17 1.89 15.72
N THR A 115 1.91 2.19 14.65
CA THR A 115 2.70 3.42 14.56
C THR A 115 1.81 4.65 14.68
N TYR A 116 0.68 4.67 13.96
CA TYR A 116 -0.29 5.76 14.03
C TYR A 116 -0.84 5.93 15.44
N TYR A 117 -1.26 4.82 16.08
CA TYR A 117 -1.80 4.85 17.43
C TYR A 117 -0.82 5.40 18.46
N ILE A 118 0.46 5.01 18.39
CA ILE A 118 1.49 5.51 19.29
C ILE A 118 1.72 7.01 19.08
N VAL A 119 1.82 7.47 17.82
CA VAL A 119 2.03 8.89 17.50
C VAL A 119 0.86 9.74 17.98
N GLU A 120 -0.37 9.25 17.80
CA GLU A 120 -1.58 9.93 18.27
C GLU A 120 -1.58 10.07 19.80
N LYS A 121 -1.24 8.99 20.52
CA LYS A 121 -1.18 9.01 22.00
C LYS A 121 -0.07 9.90 22.55
N VAL A 122 1.08 9.97 21.87
CA VAL A 122 2.16 10.88 22.26
C VAL A 122 1.75 12.34 22.02
N LYS A 123 1.03 12.64 20.94
CA LYS A 123 0.56 14.00 20.63
C LYS A 123 -0.51 14.47 21.63
N GLU A 124 -1.41 13.58 22.02
CA GLU A 124 -2.46 13.86 23.01
C GLU A 124 -1.89 14.11 24.41
N ALA A 125 -0.80 13.43 24.79
CA ALA A 125 -0.13 13.64 26.07
C ALA A 125 0.82 14.85 26.11
N ALA A 126 1.16 15.43 24.95
CA ALA A 126 2.06 16.58 24.82
C ALA A 126 1.32 17.94 24.78
N LEU A 127 -0.01 17.93 24.68
CA LEU A 127 -0.90 19.09 24.81
C LEU A 127 -1.51 19.15 26.22
#